data_AF-A0A8T1TKC8-F1
#
_entry.id   AF-A0A8T1TKC8-F1
#
_cell.length_a   1.000
_cell.length_b   1.000
_cell.length_c   1.000
_cell.angle_alpha   90.00
_cell.angle_beta   90.00
_cell.angle_gamma   90.00
#
_symmetry.space_group_name_H-M   'P 1'
#
loop_
_entity.id
_entity.type
_entity.pdbx_description
1 polymer ?
#
loop_
_entity_poly.entity_id
_entity_poly.type
_entity_poly.pdbx_seq_one_letter_code
_entity_poly.pdbx_strand_id
1 'polypeptide(L)'
;WQVKSYANAALKFSPKQISAIKSIPTSIEYTYTYDGHIIANVAYDLFTSSSEAGKIEYELMVWLAALGGPWPLTDSGKPIKTVNIGGVEFDLFQGMNKEVKVFSYVAKKTAYKFSADLKKFFNELPANNTLPQTQYLVKLEAGTEPFQGKNGEMIVKSYSSKLSSKIMKLSIAALALAAAASSTNAQEFCGRDDFKVVGDYTVYNNLWGQDNDKTGGQCTTVDSSSGSEIAWQTSFNWAGDNWQV
;
A
#
# COMPACT_ATOMS: atom_id res chain seq x y z
N TRP A 1 16.71 -5.52 6.15
CA TRP A 1 16.04 -6.81 6.20
C TRP A 1 15.43 -7.02 4.84
N GLN A 2 15.29 -8.24 4.32
CA GLN A 2 14.57 -8.44 3.07
C GLN A 2 13.06 -8.60 3.33
N VAL A 3 12.23 -7.88 2.58
CA VAL A 3 10.77 -8.08 2.58
C VAL A 3 10.44 -9.50 2.12
N LYS A 4 9.60 -10.22 2.88
CA LYS A 4 9.22 -11.61 2.56
C LYS A 4 7.96 -11.70 1.72
N SER A 5 7.04 -10.76 1.90
CA SER A 5 5.77 -10.74 1.20
C SER A 5 5.17 -9.34 1.20
N TYR A 6 4.14 -9.13 0.38
CA TYR A 6 3.34 -7.90 0.40
C TYR A 6 1.88 -8.22 0.10
N ALA A 7 1.17 -8.75 1.10
CA ALA A 7 -0.27 -8.91 0.93
C ALA A 7 -0.93 -7.53 0.93
N ASN A 8 -1.69 -7.26 -0.13
CA ASN A 8 -2.19 -5.92 -0.40
C ASN A 8 -3.49 -5.93 -1.19
N ALA A 9 -4.28 -4.86 -1.02
CA ALA A 9 -5.39 -4.53 -1.88
C ALA A 9 -4.97 -3.49 -2.93
N ALA A 10 -4.99 -3.88 -4.20
CA ALA A 10 -4.73 -3.00 -5.35
C ALA A 10 -6.04 -2.43 -5.91
N LEU A 11 -6.15 -1.11 -5.99
CA LEU A 11 -7.29 -0.45 -6.64
C LEU A 11 -7.21 -0.66 -8.16
N LYS A 12 -8.35 -1.00 -8.78
CA LYS A 12 -8.50 -1.07 -10.24
C LYS A 12 -8.88 0.30 -10.79
N PHE A 13 -8.07 0.84 -11.69
CA PHE A 13 -8.34 2.10 -12.37
C PHE A 13 -7.57 2.17 -13.70
N SER A 14 -8.02 3.04 -14.61
CA SER A 14 -7.22 3.39 -15.79
C SER A 14 -6.12 4.37 -15.40
N PRO A 15 -4.84 4.14 -15.77
CA PRO A 15 -3.74 5.02 -15.44
C PRO A 15 -4.02 6.49 -15.77
N LYS A 16 -3.51 7.41 -14.94
CA LYS A 16 -3.68 8.85 -15.12
C LYS A 16 -2.41 9.60 -14.77
N GLN A 17 -2.12 10.64 -15.55
CA GLN A 17 -1.04 11.55 -15.21
C GLN A 17 -1.25 12.20 -13.85
N ILE A 18 -0.19 12.32 -13.07
CA ILE A 18 -0.20 12.93 -11.74
C ILE A 18 -0.78 14.36 -11.78
N SER A 19 -0.56 15.11 -12.87
CA SER A 19 -1.14 16.43 -13.12
C SER A 19 -2.67 16.44 -13.33
N ALA A 20 -3.21 15.37 -13.91
CA ALA A 20 -4.62 15.19 -14.25
C ALA A 20 -5.45 14.65 -13.08
N ILE A 21 -4.81 14.09 -12.06
CA ILE A 21 -5.46 13.62 -10.83
C ILE A 21 -5.87 14.85 -9.99
N LYS A 22 -7.15 14.89 -9.60
CA LYS A 22 -7.70 15.91 -8.70
C LYS A 22 -7.48 15.53 -7.24
N SER A 23 -7.85 14.30 -6.89
CA SER A 23 -7.79 13.79 -5.52
C SER A 23 -7.75 12.26 -5.52
N ILE A 24 -7.15 11.69 -4.48
CA ILE A 24 -7.08 10.28 -4.18
C ILE A 24 -7.53 10.06 -2.72
N PRO A 25 -8.83 10.29 -2.40
CA PRO A 25 -9.32 10.03 -1.04
C PRO A 25 -9.15 8.56 -0.67
N THR A 26 -8.72 8.32 0.57
CA THR A 26 -8.57 7.00 1.17
C THR A 26 -9.03 6.99 2.63
N SER A 27 -9.44 5.81 3.11
CA SER A 27 -9.62 5.49 4.51
C SER A 27 -9.18 4.06 4.76
N ILE A 28 -8.46 3.81 5.85
CA ILE A 28 -8.11 2.47 6.32
C ILE A 28 -8.22 2.40 7.85
N GLU A 29 -8.77 1.31 8.36
CA GLU A 29 -8.76 0.95 9.78
C GLU A 29 -8.31 -0.51 9.91
N TYR A 30 -7.27 -0.75 10.72
CA TYR A 30 -6.70 -2.08 10.88
C TYR A 30 -6.24 -2.34 12.32
N THR A 31 -6.05 -3.61 12.64
CA THR A 31 -5.35 -4.09 13.84
C THR A 31 -4.16 -4.95 13.43
N TYR A 32 -3.20 -5.11 14.35
CA TYR A 32 -2.02 -5.94 14.13
C TYR A 32 -1.67 -6.67 15.43
N THR A 33 -1.53 -7.99 15.38
CA THR A 33 -1.10 -8.84 16.49
C THR A 33 0.08 -9.71 16.07
N TYR A 34 0.91 -10.11 17.02
CA TYR A 34 2.09 -10.96 16.81
C TYR A 34 2.64 -11.46 18.16
N ASP A 35 3.40 -12.55 18.11
CA ASP A 35 4.12 -13.07 19.26
C ASP A 35 5.55 -12.54 19.32
N GLY A 36 5.91 -11.91 20.44
CA GLY A 36 7.30 -11.53 20.72
C GLY A 36 7.82 -10.44 19.78
N HIS A 37 8.74 -10.80 18.88
CA HIS A 37 9.42 -9.86 17.99
C HIS A 37 8.78 -9.85 16.59
N ILE A 38 8.65 -8.67 16.02
CA ILE A 38 8.13 -8.40 14.68
C ILE A 38 9.04 -7.42 13.97
N ILE A 39 9.20 -7.57 12.66
CA ILE A 39 9.70 -6.51 11.78
C ILE A 39 8.76 -6.46 10.59
N ALA A 40 7.90 -5.45 10.54
CA ALA A 40 6.90 -5.29 9.48
C ALA A 40 6.46 -3.82 9.34
N ASN A 41 6.08 -3.41 8.14
CA ASN A 41 5.38 -2.15 7.94
C ASN A 41 3.89 -2.36 7.62
N VAL A 42 3.13 -1.27 7.66
CA VAL A 42 1.81 -1.17 7.00
C VAL A 42 1.87 0.03 6.10
N ALA A 43 1.67 -0.15 4.81
CA ALA A 43 1.96 0.87 3.81
C ALA A 43 0.89 0.97 2.74
N TYR A 44 0.67 2.20 2.28
CA TYR A 44 0.26 2.42 0.90
C TYR A 44 1.47 2.36 0.00
N ASP A 45 1.31 1.84 -1.20
CA ASP A 45 2.34 1.76 -2.22
C ASP A 45 1.79 2.20 -3.58
N LEU A 46 2.42 3.24 -4.16
CA LEU A 46 1.95 3.91 -5.37
C LEU A 46 3.08 3.98 -6.38
N PHE A 47 2.87 3.37 -7.56
CA PHE A 47 3.88 3.32 -8.60
C PHE A 47 3.54 4.22 -9.77
N THR A 48 4.57 4.87 -10.33
CA THR A 48 4.43 5.69 -11.53
C THR A 48 5.35 5.27 -12.66
N SER A 49 4.88 5.55 -13.89
CA SER A 49 5.61 5.29 -15.13
C SER A 49 5.46 6.46 -16.10
N SER A 50 6.41 6.61 -17.02
CA SER A 50 6.33 7.60 -18.10
C SER A 50 5.23 7.30 -19.13
N SER A 51 4.67 6.08 -19.14
CA SER A 51 3.52 5.70 -19.96
C SER A 51 2.54 4.81 -19.18
N GLU A 52 1.34 4.59 -19.73
CA GLU A 52 0.28 3.83 -19.04
C GLU A 52 0.65 2.35 -18.77
N ALA A 53 1.57 1.78 -19.55
CA ALA A 53 2.00 0.39 -19.46
C ALA A 53 3.55 0.25 -19.49
N GLY A 54 4.26 1.32 -19.15
CA GLY A 54 5.72 1.34 -19.17
C GLY A 54 6.34 0.70 -17.93
N LYS A 55 7.68 0.70 -17.90
CA LYS A 55 8.43 0.31 -16.70
C LYS A 55 8.15 1.28 -15.55
N ILE A 56 8.20 0.76 -14.33
CA ILE A 56 8.12 1.59 -13.14
C ILE A 56 9.39 2.44 -13.04
N GLU A 57 9.21 3.73 -12.76
CA GLU A 57 10.30 4.71 -12.61
C GLU A 57 10.33 5.32 -11.21
N TYR A 58 9.15 5.48 -10.59
CA TYR A 58 9.02 6.01 -9.24
C TYR A 58 8.05 5.18 -8.42
N GLU A 59 8.32 5.18 -7.12
CA GLU A 59 7.50 4.57 -6.10
C GLU A 59 7.29 5.60 -4.99
N LEU A 60 6.06 5.77 -4.53
CA LEU A 60 5.70 6.62 -3.41
C LEU A 60 4.97 5.76 -2.38
N MET A 61 5.63 5.51 -1.26
CA MET A 61 5.07 4.77 -0.14
C MET A 61 4.60 5.71 0.97
N VAL A 62 3.53 5.31 1.66
CA VAL A 62 3.06 5.96 2.89
C VAL A 62 2.90 4.90 3.97
N TRP A 63 3.90 4.79 4.85
CA TRP A 63 3.93 3.82 5.93
C TRP A 63 3.15 4.37 7.14
N LEU A 64 2.03 3.73 7.45
CA LEU A 64 1.23 4.00 8.63
C LEU A 64 1.81 3.35 9.89
N ALA A 65 2.61 2.29 9.73
CA ALA A 65 3.29 1.60 10.82
C ALA A 65 4.71 1.19 10.40
N ALA A 66 5.63 1.24 11.36
CA ALA A 66 6.96 0.63 11.28
C ALA A 66 7.18 -0.21 12.55
N LEU A 67 6.63 -1.42 12.57
CA LEU A 67 6.61 -2.31 13.73
C LEU A 67 7.96 -2.99 13.91
N GLY A 68 8.60 -2.76 15.06
CA GLY A 68 9.93 -3.32 15.37
C GLY A 68 11.09 -2.69 14.60
N GLY A 69 10.86 -1.56 13.93
CA GLY A 69 11.90 -0.75 13.29
C GLY A 69 12.37 -1.22 11.92
N PRO A 70 11.49 -1.61 10.97
CA PRO A 70 11.87 -1.67 9.56
C PRO A 70 12.34 -0.29 9.11
N TRP A 71 13.26 -0.26 8.14
CA TRP A 71 13.86 0.96 7.65
C TRP A 71 13.43 1.23 6.21
N PRO A 72 12.99 2.45 5.86
CA PRO A 72 12.69 2.78 4.47
C PRO A 72 13.98 2.88 3.64
N LEU A 73 13.86 2.80 2.32
CA LEU A 73 14.98 3.09 1.43
C LEU A 73 15.39 4.56 1.59
N THR A 74 16.70 4.80 1.82
CA THR A 74 17.23 6.13 2.02
C THR A 74 18.68 6.26 1.56
N ASP A 75 18.96 7.30 0.77
CA ASP A 75 20.32 7.62 0.32
C ASP A 75 21.15 8.31 1.42
N SER A 76 20.50 9.07 2.31
CA SER A 76 21.16 9.91 3.32
C SER A 76 21.12 9.35 4.73
N GLY A 77 20.28 8.34 4.98
CA GLY A 77 19.99 7.83 6.33
C GLY A 77 19.15 8.79 7.19
N LYS A 78 18.65 9.90 6.64
CA LYS A 78 17.93 10.94 7.39
C LYS A 78 16.66 11.38 6.64
N PRO A 79 15.61 11.83 7.38
CA PRO A 79 14.47 12.47 6.75
C PRO A 79 14.90 13.68 5.92
N ILE A 80 14.34 13.81 4.72
CA ILE A 80 14.52 15.00 3.86
C ILE A 80 13.44 16.05 4.08
N LYS A 81 12.30 15.69 4.69
CA LYS A 81 11.18 16.58 5.03
C LYS A 81 10.29 15.93 6.09
N THR A 82 9.58 16.74 6.88
CA THR A 82 8.47 16.29 7.74
C THR A 82 7.18 16.93 7.25
N VAL A 83 6.07 16.19 7.24
CA VAL A 83 4.74 16.67 6.85
C VAL A 83 3.67 16.20 7.83
N ASN A 84 2.55 16.94 7.92
CA ASN A 84 1.35 16.48 8.63
C ASN A 84 0.20 16.35 7.63
N ILE A 85 -0.26 15.13 7.39
CA ILE A 85 -1.34 14.83 6.45
C ILE A 85 -2.33 13.91 7.16
N GLY A 86 -3.63 14.25 7.13
CA GLY A 86 -4.65 13.44 7.79
C GLY A 86 -4.52 13.36 9.32
N GLY A 87 -3.83 14.33 9.94
CA GLY A 87 -3.57 14.34 11.38
C GLY A 87 -2.40 13.47 11.82
N VAL A 88 -1.68 12.83 10.89
CA VAL A 88 -0.50 12.01 11.16
C VAL A 88 0.76 12.76 10.71
N GLU A 89 1.77 12.82 11.57
CA GLU A 89 3.10 13.31 11.22
C GLU A 89 3.92 12.21 10.54
N PHE A 90 4.46 12.53 9.36
CA PHE A 90 5.33 11.65 8.59
C PHE A 90 6.68 12.30 8.37
N ASP A 91 7.74 11.50 8.46
CA ASP A 91 9.07 11.82 7.96
C ASP A 91 9.24 11.22 6.56
N LEU A 92 9.57 12.07 5.58
CA LEU A 92 9.84 11.68 4.20
C LEU A 92 11.30 11.27 4.06
N PHE A 93 11.52 10.09 3.51
CA PHE A 93 12.81 9.57 3.07
C PHE A 93 12.80 9.41 1.55
N GLN A 94 13.99 9.39 0.96
CA GLN A 94 14.17 9.02 -0.44
C GLN A 94 15.40 8.16 -0.61
N GLY A 95 15.25 7.07 -1.37
CA GLY A 95 16.33 6.19 -1.79
C GLY A 95 16.11 5.66 -3.21
N MET A 96 16.90 4.67 -3.60
CA MET A 96 16.79 3.98 -4.90
C MET A 96 16.60 2.47 -4.70
N ASN A 97 15.69 1.88 -5.46
CA ASN A 97 15.59 0.44 -5.67
C ASN A 97 15.95 0.13 -7.13
N LYS A 98 17.23 -0.19 -7.37
CA LYS A 98 17.80 -0.29 -8.73
C LYS A 98 17.56 1.01 -9.51
N GLU A 99 16.75 0.97 -10.57
CA GLU A 99 16.42 2.13 -11.41
C GLU A 99 15.19 2.91 -10.91
N VAL A 100 14.49 2.43 -9.87
CA VAL A 100 13.28 3.06 -9.33
C VAL A 100 13.66 4.02 -8.22
N LYS A 101 13.24 5.28 -8.32
CA LYS A 101 13.36 6.24 -7.22
C LYS A 101 12.20 6.08 -6.25
N VAL A 102 12.51 5.79 -4.99
CA VAL A 102 11.50 5.50 -3.96
C VAL A 102 11.42 6.65 -2.97
N PHE A 103 10.21 7.18 -2.77
CA PHE A 103 9.88 8.16 -1.74
C PHE A 103 9.04 7.48 -0.67
N SER A 104 9.51 7.42 0.57
CA SER A 104 8.79 6.76 1.66
C SER A 104 8.45 7.76 2.75
N TYR A 105 7.16 8.06 2.92
CA TYR A 105 6.66 8.80 4.07
C TYR A 105 6.42 7.82 5.23
N VAL A 106 7.17 7.93 6.32
CA VAL A 106 7.05 7.04 7.48
C VAL A 106 6.42 7.77 8.64
N ALA A 107 5.29 7.25 9.13
CA ALA A 107 4.60 7.84 10.27
C ALA A 107 5.50 7.80 11.51
N LYS A 108 5.64 8.93 12.21
CA LYS A 108 6.42 9.00 13.46
C LYS A 108 5.82 8.17 14.60
N LYS A 109 4.52 7.88 14.50
CA LYS A 109 3.77 7.01 15.41
C LYS A 109 2.82 6.15 14.59
N THR A 110 2.64 4.90 14.98
CA THR A 110 1.71 3.98 14.31
C THR A 110 0.30 4.57 14.25
N ALA A 111 -0.27 4.63 13.05
CA ALA A 111 -1.62 5.05 12.77
C ALA A 111 -2.47 3.84 12.37
N TYR A 112 -3.19 3.25 13.34
CA TYR A 112 -4.10 2.12 13.12
C TYR A 112 -5.38 2.51 12.36
N LYS A 113 -5.68 3.81 12.32
CA LYS A 113 -6.75 4.41 11.54
C LYS A 113 -6.20 5.62 10.81
N PHE A 114 -6.46 5.70 9.52
CA PHE A 114 -5.98 6.80 8.70
C PHE A 114 -7.02 7.16 7.63
N SER A 115 -7.26 8.46 7.44
CA SER A 115 -8.04 8.96 6.32
C SER A 115 -7.45 10.27 5.83
N ALA A 116 -7.18 10.34 4.54
CA ALA A 116 -6.58 11.48 3.89
C ALA A 116 -6.83 11.47 2.38
N ASP A 117 -6.30 12.48 1.71
CA ASP A 117 -6.15 12.48 0.25
C ASP A 117 -4.69 12.16 -0.10
N LEU A 118 -4.43 10.99 -0.70
CA LEU A 118 -3.09 10.54 -1.06
C LEU A 118 -2.42 11.47 -2.08
N LYS A 119 -3.18 12.26 -2.86
CA LYS A 119 -2.62 13.27 -3.77
C LYS A 119 -1.76 14.30 -3.04
N LYS A 120 -2.03 14.55 -1.75
CA LYS A 120 -1.24 15.48 -0.93
C LYS A 120 0.21 15.04 -0.80
N PHE A 121 0.50 13.75 -0.68
CA PHE A 121 1.88 13.25 -0.58
C PHE A 121 2.70 13.52 -1.85
N PHE A 122 2.08 13.45 -3.04
CA PHE A 122 2.73 13.89 -4.28
C PHE A 122 3.02 15.40 -4.30
N ASN A 123 2.10 16.20 -3.76
CA ASN A 123 2.24 17.66 -3.74
C ASN A 123 3.30 18.12 -2.72
N GLU A 124 3.57 17.30 -1.70
CA GLU A 124 4.56 17.60 -0.66
C GLU A 124 5.99 17.20 -1.03
N LEU A 125 6.21 16.53 -2.17
CA LEU A 125 7.56 16.21 -2.64
C LEU A 125 8.39 17.50 -2.89
N PRO A 126 9.66 17.57 -2.44
CA PRO A 126 10.50 18.75 -2.65
C PRO A 126 10.68 19.10 -4.13
N ALA A 127 10.59 20.39 -4.50
CA ALA A 127 10.66 20.81 -5.91
C ALA A 127 11.95 20.37 -6.64
N ASN A 128 13.07 20.25 -5.92
CA ASN A 128 14.36 19.79 -6.43
C ASN A 128 14.60 18.27 -6.24
N ASN A 129 13.67 17.54 -5.63
CA ASN A 129 13.70 16.09 -5.50
C ASN A 129 12.27 15.54 -5.56
N THR A 130 11.72 15.50 -6.77
CA THR A 130 10.32 15.12 -7.06
C THR A 130 10.26 14.21 -8.29
N LEU A 131 9.04 13.87 -8.71
CA LEU A 131 8.74 13.17 -9.94
C LEU A 131 8.04 14.11 -10.95
N PRO A 132 8.23 13.91 -12.27
CA PRO A 132 7.53 14.69 -13.28
C PRO A 132 6.02 14.55 -13.15
N GLN A 133 5.28 15.66 -13.15
CA GLN A 133 3.81 15.61 -13.07
C GLN A 133 3.15 14.96 -14.31
N THR A 134 3.92 14.71 -15.37
CA THR A 134 3.55 13.94 -16.57
C THR A 134 3.62 12.43 -16.37
N GLN A 135 4.22 11.94 -15.28
CA GLN A 135 4.19 10.52 -14.90
C GLN A 135 2.74 10.07 -14.73
N TYR A 136 2.44 8.84 -15.16
CA TYR A 136 1.18 8.17 -14.93
C TYR A 136 1.23 7.41 -13.61
N LEU A 137 0.25 7.63 -12.74
CA LEU A 137 -0.04 6.67 -11.67
C LEU A 137 -0.56 5.39 -12.32
N VAL A 138 0.10 4.27 -12.08
CA VAL A 138 -0.23 2.97 -12.69
C VAL A 138 -0.65 1.91 -11.67
N LYS A 139 -0.28 2.09 -10.40
CA LYS A 139 -0.71 1.23 -9.29
C LYS A 139 -1.01 2.06 -8.05
N LEU A 140 -1.99 1.62 -7.28
CA LEU A 140 -2.31 2.12 -5.95
C LEU A 140 -2.69 0.92 -5.10
N GLU A 141 -1.84 0.62 -4.14
CA GLU A 141 -1.88 -0.58 -3.32
C GLU A 141 -1.86 -0.19 -1.84
N ALA A 142 -2.46 -1.00 -0.98
CA ALA A 142 -2.37 -0.86 0.47
C ALA A 142 -2.26 -2.24 1.14
N GLY A 143 -1.27 -2.43 1.99
CA GLY A 143 -0.93 -3.74 2.54
C GLY A 143 0.11 -3.71 3.66
N THR A 144 0.76 -4.84 3.86
CA THR A 144 1.84 -5.00 4.85
C THR A 144 3.03 -5.73 4.26
N GLU A 145 4.23 -5.21 4.50
CA GLU A 145 5.49 -5.88 4.18
C GLU A 145 6.13 -6.45 5.45
N PRO A 146 5.92 -7.73 5.76
CA PRO A 146 6.64 -8.37 6.83
C PRO A 146 8.04 -8.82 6.37
N PHE A 147 9.00 -8.63 7.26
CA PHE A 147 10.38 -9.10 7.14
C PHE A 147 10.60 -10.30 8.06
N GLN A 148 10.02 -10.24 9.27
CA GLN A 148 10.10 -11.25 10.32
C GLN A 148 8.85 -11.15 11.20
N GLY A 149 8.37 -12.28 11.71
CA GLY A 149 7.33 -12.34 12.72
C GLY A 149 6.83 -13.74 12.99
N LYS A 150 6.33 -13.96 14.20
CA LYS A 150 5.64 -15.18 14.58
C LYS A 150 4.18 -14.87 14.91
N ASN A 151 3.26 -15.67 14.38
CA ASN A 151 1.81 -15.49 14.54
C ASN A 151 1.40 -14.04 14.22
N GLY A 152 2.02 -13.44 13.21
CA GLY A 152 1.71 -12.10 12.76
C GLY A 152 0.36 -12.11 12.08
N GLU A 153 -0.53 -11.19 12.45
CA GLU A 153 -1.86 -11.06 11.86
C GLU A 153 -2.22 -9.59 11.73
N MET A 154 -2.50 -9.17 10.50
CA MET A 154 -3.09 -7.87 10.18
C MET A 154 -4.54 -8.09 9.78
N ILE A 155 -5.46 -7.43 10.49
CA ILE A 155 -6.89 -7.43 10.13
C ILE A 155 -7.26 -6.01 9.70
N VAL A 156 -7.61 -5.84 8.43
CA VAL A 156 -8.15 -4.60 7.89
C VAL A 156 -9.66 -4.65 7.99
N LYS A 157 -10.20 -3.90 8.96
CA LYS A 157 -11.63 -3.84 9.25
C LYS A 157 -12.41 -3.08 8.18
N SER A 158 -11.77 -2.04 7.62
CA SER A 158 -12.31 -1.29 6.50
C SER A 158 -11.20 -0.61 5.72
N TYR A 159 -11.33 -0.63 4.39
CA TYR A 159 -10.45 0.06 3.47
C TYR A 159 -11.23 0.57 2.27
N SER A 160 -10.98 1.82 1.90
CA SER A 160 -11.40 2.36 0.63
C SER A 160 -10.36 3.32 0.06
N SER A 161 -10.24 3.33 -1.26
CA SER A 161 -9.45 4.30 -2.03
C SER A 161 -10.18 4.60 -3.34
N LYS A 162 -10.10 5.85 -3.81
CA LYS A 162 -10.72 6.23 -5.09
C LYS A 162 -9.85 7.21 -5.84
N LEU A 163 -9.68 6.99 -7.15
CA LEU A 163 -9.00 7.94 -8.03
C LEU A 163 -10.01 8.90 -8.65
N SER A 164 -9.91 10.19 -8.34
CA SER A 164 -10.72 11.23 -8.99
C SER A 164 -9.86 12.09 -9.92
N SER A 165 -10.28 12.18 -11.18
CA SER A 165 -9.65 13.02 -12.20
C SER A 165 -10.25 14.43 -12.24
N LYS A 166 -9.45 15.41 -12.70
CA LYS A 166 -9.94 16.72 -13.10
C LYS A 166 -10.78 16.51 -14.37
N ILE A 167 -12.09 16.60 -14.24
CA ILE A 167 -13.08 16.26 -15.27
C ILE A 167 -12.81 16.98 -16.61
N MET A 168 -12.93 16.26 -17.73
CA MET A 168 -13.53 16.78 -18.95
C MET A 168 -14.98 16.29 -18.96
N LYS A 169 -15.95 17.22 -18.97
CA LYS A 169 -17.36 16.96 -18.62
C LYS A 169 -17.96 15.87 -19.50
N LEU A 170 -18.38 14.77 -18.90
CA LEU A 170 -19.50 13.97 -19.41
C LEU A 170 -20.43 13.68 -18.23
N SER A 171 -21.63 14.25 -18.27
CA SER A 171 -22.69 14.00 -17.29
C SER A 171 -23.26 12.62 -17.55
N ILE A 172 -23.13 11.71 -16.59
CA ILE A 172 -23.85 10.44 -16.56
C ILE A 172 -24.78 10.49 -15.35
N ALA A 173 -26.07 10.27 -15.59
CA ALA A 173 -27.06 10.16 -14.52
C ALA A 173 -26.70 8.98 -13.61
N ALA A 174 -26.62 9.23 -12.31
CA ALA A 174 -26.35 8.19 -11.33
C ALA A 174 -27.58 7.29 -11.17
N LEU A 175 -27.52 6.08 -11.72
CA LEU A 175 -28.36 4.99 -11.24
C LEU A 175 -27.78 4.51 -9.91
N ALA A 176 -28.51 4.70 -8.81
CA ALA A 176 -28.20 4.06 -7.54
C ALA A 176 -28.46 2.56 -7.68
N LEU A 177 -27.42 1.77 -7.96
CA LEU A 177 -27.48 0.34 -7.69
C LEU A 177 -27.33 0.16 -6.18
N ALA A 178 -28.32 -0.48 -5.56
CA ALA A 178 -28.13 -1.07 -4.24
C ALA A 178 -26.97 -2.06 -4.35
N ALA A 179 -25.85 -1.78 -3.69
CA ALA A 179 -24.77 -2.73 -3.56
C ALA A 179 -25.30 -3.91 -2.74
N ALA A 180 -25.56 -5.05 -3.40
CA ALA A 180 -25.78 -6.29 -2.68
C ALA A 180 -24.49 -6.60 -1.93
N ALA A 181 -24.57 -6.70 -0.60
CA ALA A 181 -23.48 -7.25 0.19
C ALA A 181 -23.34 -8.72 -0.22
N SER A 182 -22.37 -9.00 -1.07
CA SER A 182 -22.00 -10.37 -1.40
C SER A 182 -21.16 -10.89 -0.24
N SER A 183 -21.70 -11.85 0.52
CA SER A 183 -20.87 -12.68 1.38
C SER A 183 -19.91 -13.45 0.47
N THR A 184 -18.69 -12.94 0.31
CA THR A 184 -17.65 -13.77 -0.27
C THR A 184 -17.49 -14.95 0.67
N ASN A 185 -17.54 -16.19 0.16
CA ASN A 185 -17.05 -17.31 0.94
C ASN A 185 -15.62 -16.93 1.35
N ALA A 186 -15.41 -16.78 2.66
CA ALA A 186 -14.13 -16.46 3.26
C ALA A 186 -13.22 -17.66 3.00
N GLN A 187 -12.60 -17.63 1.83
CA GLN A 187 -11.65 -18.63 1.38
C GLN A 187 -10.28 -18.01 1.55
N GLU A 188 -9.50 -18.64 2.41
CA GLU A 188 -8.09 -18.35 2.59
C GLU A 188 -7.31 -18.77 1.34
N PHE A 189 -6.36 -17.95 0.94
CA PHE A 189 -5.43 -18.23 -0.15
C PHE A 189 -3.99 -17.95 0.31
N CYS A 190 -3.11 -18.91 0.08
CA CYS A 190 -1.76 -18.95 0.64
C CYS A 190 -0.69 -19.13 -0.44
N GLY A 191 -1.06 -19.26 -1.71
CA GLY A 191 -0.12 -19.39 -2.82
C GLY A 191 0.67 -18.11 -3.04
N ARG A 192 1.83 -18.27 -3.68
CA ARG A 192 2.78 -17.18 -3.94
C ARG A 192 2.16 -16.00 -4.67
N ASP A 193 1.41 -16.32 -5.73
CA ASP A 193 0.81 -15.36 -6.65
C ASP A 193 -0.72 -15.38 -6.57
N ASP A 194 -1.28 -15.97 -5.50
CA ASP A 194 -2.71 -16.05 -5.31
C ASP A 194 -3.32 -14.66 -5.14
N PHE A 195 -4.49 -14.46 -5.75
CA PHE A 195 -5.24 -13.23 -5.64
C PHE A 195 -6.75 -13.47 -5.72
N LYS A 196 -7.51 -12.47 -5.28
CA LYS A 196 -8.97 -12.43 -5.40
C LYS A 196 -9.42 -11.06 -5.89
N VAL A 197 -10.23 -11.01 -6.94
CA VAL A 197 -10.85 -9.78 -7.42
C VAL A 197 -12.15 -9.54 -6.64
N VAL A 198 -12.26 -8.40 -5.97
CA VAL A 198 -13.41 -8.08 -5.12
C VAL A 198 -13.76 -6.60 -5.23
N GLY A 199 -14.96 -6.29 -5.72
CA GLY A 199 -15.41 -4.92 -5.97
C GLY A 199 -14.45 -4.18 -6.91
N ASP A 200 -13.97 -3.01 -6.46
CA ASP A 200 -12.99 -2.19 -7.19
C ASP A 200 -11.53 -2.61 -6.96
N TYR A 201 -11.28 -3.72 -6.26
CA TYR A 201 -9.92 -4.14 -5.89
C TYR A 201 -9.54 -5.52 -6.43
N THR A 202 -8.24 -5.75 -6.48
CA THR A 202 -7.63 -7.08 -6.48
C THR A 202 -6.82 -7.21 -5.19
N VAL A 203 -7.13 -8.22 -4.37
CA VAL A 203 -6.39 -8.51 -3.14
C VAL A 203 -5.39 -9.62 -3.42
N TYR A 204 -4.12 -9.38 -3.16
CA TYR A 204 -3.00 -10.30 -3.43
C TYR A 204 -2.42 -10.84 -2.13
N ASN A 205 -1.83 -12.04 -2.19
CA ASN A 205 -1.03 -12.60 -1.10
C ASN A 205 0.47 -12.30 -1.26
N ASN A 206 1.01 -12.34 -2.49
CA ASN A 206 2.37 -11.94 -2.89
C ASN A 206 3.51 -12.40 -1.97
N LEU A 207 4.07 -13.59 -2.21
CA LEU A 207 5.17 -14.16 -1.40
C LEU A 207 6.56 -13.96 -2.03
N TRP A 208 7.00 -12.70 -2.17
CA TRP A 208 8.22 -12.33 -2.91
C TRP A 208 9.53 -12.95 -2.41
N GLY A 209 9.68 -13.10 -1.09
CA GLY A 209 10.91 -13.57 -0.45
C GLY A 209 10.82 -14.99 0.12
N GLN A 210 9.76 -15.75 -0.20
CA GLN A 210 9.54 -17.09 0.34
C GLN A 210 10.70 -18.05 0.08
N ASP A 211 11.40 -17.92 -1.05
CA ASP A 211 12.55 -18.79 -1.39
C ASP A 211 13.71 -18.65 -0.40
N ASN A 212 13.78 -17.51 0.31
CA ASN A 212 14.79 -17.20 1.31
C ASN A 212 14.37 -17.59 2.73
N ASP A 213 13.11 -17.99 2.93
CA ASP A 213 12.56 -18.48 4.20
C ASP A 213 11.60 -19.64 3.93
N LYS A 214 12.18 -20.81 3.65
CA LYS A 214 11.45 -22.00 3.18
C LYS A 214 10.44 -22.58 4.17
N THR A 215 10.57 -22.22 5.43
CA THR A 215 9.66 -22.67 6.50
C THR A 215 8.60 -21.63 6.85
N GLY A 216 8.76 -20.40 6.35
CA GLY A 216 7.79 -19.34 6.52
C GLY A 216 6.64 -19.42 5.52
N GLY A 217 5.63 -18.60 5.76
CA GLY A 217 4.45 -18.54 4.93
C GLY A 217 3.53 -17.40 5.33
N GLN A 218 2.63 -17.07 4.41
CA GLN A 218 1.59 -16.07 4.62
C GLN A 218 0.33 -16.50 3.87
N CYS A 219 -0.81 -16.25 4.48
CA CYS A 219 -2.13 -16.49 3.94
C CYS A 219 -2.98 -15.24 4.05
N THR A 220 -3.90 -15.05 3.11
CA THR A 220 -4.80 -13.90 3.07
C THR A 220 -6.24 -14.38 2.88
N THR A 221 -7.18 -13.71 3.54
CA THR A 221 -8.62 -13.94 3.41
C THR A 221 -9.33 -12.61 3.19
N VAL A 222 -10.22 -12.56 2.21
CA VAL A 222 -11.14 -11.40 2.05
C VAL A 222 -12.42 -11.70 2.82
N ASP A 223 -12.71 -10.85 3.81
CA ASP A 223 -13.82 -11.04 4.74
C ASP A 223 -15.12 -10.44 4.19
N SER A 224 -15.04 -9.25 3.58
CA SER A 224 -16.21 -8.60 2.99
C SER A 224 -15.87 -7.57 1.91
N SER A 225 -16.88 -7.25 1.10
CA SER A 225 -16.87 -6.11 0.19
C SER A 225 -18.27 -5.53 0.07
N SER A 226 -18.37 -4.21 0.25
CA SER A 226 -19.62 -3.48 0.16
C SER A 226 -19.38 -2.12 -0.47
N GLY A 227 -19.97 -1.89 -1.65
CA GLY A 227 -19.71 -0.69 -2.43
C GLY A 227 -18.23 -0.55 -2.79
N SER A 228 -17.60 0.56 -2.37
CA SER A 228 -16.18 0.85 -2.59
C SER A 228 -15.28 0.47 -1.40
N GLU A 229 -15.85 -0.17 -0.37
CA GLU A 229 -15.14 -0.59 0.84
C GLU A 229 -14.90 -2.10 0.82
N ILE A 230 -13.73 -2.51 1.31
CA ILE A 230 -13.36 -3.92 1.51
C ILE A 230 -12.74 -4.13 2.89
N ALA A 231 -12.82 -5.37 3.36
CA ALA A 231 -12.14 -5.85 4.57
C ALA A 231 -11.42 -7.16 4.24
N TRP A 232 -10.21 -7.32 4.77
CA TRP A 232 -9.42 -8.53 4.61
C TRP A 232 -8.49 -8.71 5.80
N GLN A 233 -7.95 -9.91 5.92
CA GLN A 233 -6.95 -10.24 6.91
C GLN A 233 -5.81 -11.03 6.28
N THR A 234 -4.62 -10.85 6.83
CA THR A 234 -3.41 -11.54 6.41
C THR A 234 -2.71 -12.05 7.66
N SER A 235 -2.39 -13.34 7.69
CA SER A 235 -1.60 -13.99 8.73
C SER A 235 -0.28 -14.51 8.17
N PHE A 236 0.79 -14.46 8.95
CA PHE A 236 2.11 -14.92 8.51
C PHE A 236 3.00 -15.43 9.64
N ASN A 237 3.97 -16.25 9.24
CA ASN A 237 5.12 -16.63 10.02
C ASN A 237 6.36 -16.48 9.13
N TRP A 238 7.30 -15.63 9.53
CA TRP A 238 8.58 -15.43 8.86
C TRP A 238 9.69 -15.43 9.90
N ALA A 239 10.67 -16.32 9.76
CA ALA A 239 11.84 -16.38 10.62
C ALA A 239 12.72 -15.12 10.50
N GLY A 240 12.67 -14.47 9.33
CA GLY A 240 13.52 -13.33 9.00
C GLY A 240 14.90 -13.77 8.50
N ASP A 241 15.67 -12.81 7.98
CA ASP A 241 17.04 -13.01 7.53
C ASP A 241 17.97 -11.93 8.08
N ASN A 242 19.22 -12.29 8.33
CA ASN A 242 20.23 -11.33 8.80
C ASN A 242 20.70 -10.34 7.71
N TRP A 243 20.13 -10.41 6.50
CA TRP A 243 20.56 -9.62 5.35
C TRP A 243 19.59 -8.48 5.09
N GLN A 244 20.14 -7.28 4.89
CA GLN A 244 19.39 -6.15 4.37
C GLN A 244 19.63 -6.08 2.86
N VAL A 245 18.56 -6.11 2.07
CA VAL A 245 18.58 -5.63 0.68
C VAL A 245 17.86 -4.31 0.61
#